data_AF-A0A959UYZ6-F1
#
_entry.id   AF-A0A959UYZ6-F1
#
_cell.length_a   1.000
_cell.length_b   1.000
_cell.length_c   1.000
_cell.angle_alpha   90.00
_cell.angle_beta   90.00
_cell.angle_gamma   90.00
#
_symmetry.space_group_name_H-M   'P 1'
#
loop_
_entity.id
_entity.type
_entity.pdbx_description
1 polymer ?
#
loop_
_entity_poly.entity_id
_entity_poly.type
_entity_poly.pdbx_seq_one_letter_code
_entity_poly.pdbx_strand_id
1 'polypeptide(L)' 'MMTAADIAWYMRLHAQDLRHGWITPNVNYYAWESDLLTVSPEGHVCEVEIKVSRSDLRNDLLKPKHSQGMLLNGSFQ' A
#
# COMPACT_ATOMS: atom_id res chain seq x y z
N MET A 1 -1.70 -6.09 20.64
CA MET A 1 -1.20 -6.54 19.33
C MET A 1 -1.72 -5.54 18.31
N MET A 2 -0.87 -4.94 17.49
CA MET A 2 -1.29 -3.94 16.52
C MET A 2 -1.96 -4.63 15.32
N THR A 3 -3.12 -4.14 14.90
CA THR A 3 -3.90 -4.69 13.78
C THR A 3 -3.55 -4.01 12.46
N ALA A 4 -3.99 -4.59 11.34
CA ALA A 4 -3.84 -3.96 10.02
C ALA A 4 -4.58 -2.61 9.96
N ALA A 5 -5.75 -2.51 10.61
CA ALA A 5 -6.52 -1.29 10.69
C ALA A 5 -5.78 -0.18 11.47
N ASP A 6 -5.08 -0.55 12.56
CA ASP A 6 -4.26 0.40 13.32
C ASP A 6 -3.12 0.95 12.44
N ILE A 7 -2.42 0.07 11.71
CA ILE A 7 -1.34 0.49 10.79
C ILE A 7 -1.90 1.37 9.67
N ALA A 8 -3.05 1.03 9.08
CA ALA A 8 -3.69 1.81 8.03
C ALA A 8 -4.06 3.22 8.53
N TRP A 9 -4.55 3.32 9.76
CA TRP A 9 -4.82 4.59 10.41
C TRP A 9 -3.54 5.43 10.58
N TYR A 10 -2.45 4.83 11.07
CA TYR A 10 -1.17 5.53 11.19
C TYR A 10 -0.60 5.98 9.84
N MET A 11 -0.72 5.15 8.79
CA MET A 11 -0.27 5.50 7.44
C MET A 11 -1.10 6.65 6.84
N ARG A 12 -2.40 6.68 7.13
CA ARG A 12 -3.27 7.83 6.78
C ARG A 12 -2.77 9.12 7.43
N LEU A 13 -2.52 9.11 8.74
CA LEU A 13 -2.00 10.28 9.46
C LEU A 13 -0.65 10.72 8.90
N HIS A 14 0.25 9.77 8.67
CA HIS A 14 1.56 10.03 8.08
C HIS A 14 1.45 10.69 6.69
N ALA A 15 0.56 10.19 5.83
CA ALA A 15 0.31 10.78 4.52
C ALA A 15 -0.27 12.21 4.62
N GLN A 16 -1.13 12.48 5.61
CA GLN A 16 -1.63 13.83 5.87
C GLN A 16 -0.52 14.80 6.29
N ASP A 17 0.40 14.37 7.16
CA ASP A 17 1.55 15.16 7.59
C ASP A 17 2.50 15.48 6.42
N LEU A 18 2.63 14.56 5.46
CA LEU A 18 3.36 14.75 4.21
C LEU A 18 2.61 15.60 3.18
N ARG A 19 1.40 16.07 3.50
CA ARG A 19 0.49 16.83 2.62
C ARG A 19 0.06 16.06 1.37
N HIS A 20 -0.01 14.74 1.45
CA HIS A 20 -0.61 13.96 0.39
C HIS A 20 -2.10 14.31 0.24
N GLY A 21 -2.58 14.38 -1.00
CA GLY A 21 -3.98 14.44 -1.36
C GLY A 21 -4.58 13.05 -1.56
N TRP A 22 -5.90 13.01 -1.76
CA TRP A 22 -6.65 11.80 -2.13
C TRP A 22 -6.26 10.55 -1.33
N ILE A 23 -6.38 10.66 -0.01
CA ILE A 23 -6.04 9.60 0.94
C ILE A 23 -7.24 8.67 1.12
N THR A 24 -7.24 7.55 0.41
CA THR A 24 -8.39 6.64 0.31
C THR A 24 -8.01 5.23 0.74
N PRO A 25 -8.64 4.67 1.79
CA PRO A 25 -8.42 3.29 2.21
C PRO A 25 -9.20 2.29 1.34
N ASN A 26 -8.74 1.03 1.31
CA ASN A 26 -9.42 -0.12 0.68
C ASN A 26 -9.87 0.18 -0.77
N VAL A 27 -8.93 0.61 -1.60
CA VAL A 27 -9.21 1.03 -2.97
C VAL A 27 -9.06 -0.13 -3.92
N ASN A 28 -10.09 -0.41 -4.71
CA ASN A 28 -9.96 -1.24 -5.89
C ASN A 28 -9.34 -0.41 -7.03
N TYR A 29 -8.09 -0.70 -7.34
CA TYR A 29 -7.34 -0.05 -8.41
C TYR A 29 -6.91 -1.08 -9.45
N TYR A 30 -7.32 -0.88 -10.70
CA TYR A 30 -7.22 -1.86 -11.77
C TYR A 30 -7.82 -3.23 -11.39
N ALA A 31 -6.98 -4.21 -11.09
CA ALA A 31 -7.34 -5.61 -10.91
C ALA A 31 -7.13 -6.13 -9.47
N TRP A 32 -6.71 -5.28 -8.54
CA TRP A 32 -6.54 -5.65 -7.14
C TRP A 32 -6.99 -4.55 -6.17
N GLU A 33 -7.21 -4.97 -4.94
CA GLU A 33 -7.45 -4.10 -3.80
C GLU A 33 -6.11 -3.68 -3.20
N SER A 34 -5.99 -2.40 -2.88
CA SER A 34 -4.91 -1.79 -2.11
C SER A 34 -5.45 -1.34 -0.75
N ASP A 35 -4.66 -1.55 0.30
CA ASP A 35 -5.04 -1.17 1.67
C ASP A 35 -5.15 0.36 1.83
N LEU A 36 -4.28 1.13 1.18
CA LEU A 36 -4.32 2.60 1.18
C LEU A 36 -3.69 3.19 -0.09
N LEU A 37 -4.42 4.08 -0.76
CA LEU A 37 -3.93 4.87 -1.88
C LEU A 37 -3.84 6.34 -1.48
N THR A 38 -2.74 6.99 -1.85
CA THR A 38 -2.52 8.43 -1.62
C THR A 38 -1.88 9.07 -2.84
N VAL A 39 -1.97 10.40 -2.96
CA VAL A 39 -1.33 11.16 -4.03
C VAL A 39 -0.38 12.19 -3.42
N SER A 40 0.91 12.14 -3.76
CA SER A 40 1.90 13.09 -3.24
C SER A 40 1.64 14.52 -3.74
N PRO A 41 2.21 15.56 -3.10
CA PRO A 41 2.11 16.94 -3.58
C PRO A 41 2.59 17.13 -5.02
N GLU A 42 3.54 16.31 -5.47
CA GLU A 42 4.10 16.31 -6.82
C GLU A 42 3.22 15.55 -7.83
N GLY A 43 2.13 14.92 -7.38
CA GLY A 43 1.18 14.20 -8.22
C GLY A 43 1.50 12.71 -8.41
N HIS A 44 2.42 12.14 -7.62
CA HIS A 44 2.71 10.70 -7.68
C HIS A 44 1.63 9.90 -6.96
N VAL A 45 1.15 8.82 -7.57
CA VAL A 45 0.25 7.86 -6.91
C VAL A 45 1.09 6.92 -6.06
N CYS A 46 0.82 6.87 -4.76
CA CYS A 46 1.49 5.99 -3.80
C CYS A 46 0.51 4.93 -3.32
N GLU A 47 0.81 3.67 -3.64
CA GLU A 47 0.12 2.49 -3.14
C GLU A 47 0.80 2.00 -1.86
N VAL A 48 0.02 1.77 -0.80
CA VAL A 48 0.50 1.23 0.47
C VAL A 48 -0.24 -0.07 0.75
N GLU A 49 0.52 -1.18 0.73
CA GLU A 49 0.03 -2.50 1.12
C GLU A 49 0.56 -2.84 2.52
N ILE A 50 -0.34 -3.30 3.40
CA ILE A 50 -0.08 -3.54 4.83
C ILE A 50 -0.12 -5.04 5.09
N LYS A 51 0.93 -5.55 5.73
CA LYS A 51 1.02 -6.94 6.19
C LYS A 51 1.44 -6.98 7.64
N VAL A 52 0.64 -7.61 8.49
CA VAL A 52 0.90 -7.68 9.94
C VAL A 52 1.80 -8.85 10.33
N SER A 53 2.13 -9.73 9.38
CA SER A 53 2.98 -10.89 9.63
C SER A 53 3.83 -11.28 8.41
N ARG A 54 4.90 -12.03 8.67
CA ARG A 54 5.75 -12.59 7.60
C ARG A 54 5.00 -13.59 6.71
N SER A 55 4.07 -14.35 7.26
CA SER A 55 3.25 -15.28 6.48
C SER A 55 2.29 -14.54 5.55
N ASP A 56 1.68 -13.46 6.04
CA ASP A 56 0.80 -12.60 5.25
C ASP A 56 1.55 -11.96 4.08
N LEU A 57 2.76 -11.42 4.33
CA LEU A 57 3.63 -10.91 3.27
C LEU A 57 3.99 -11.99 2.24
N ARG A 58 4.40 -13.19 2.69
CA ARG A 58 4.76 -14.28 1.77
C ARG A 58 3.58 -14.71 0.89
N ASN A 59 2.38 -14.79 1.46
CA ASN A 59 1.17 -15.12 0.71
C ASN A 59 0.81 -14.02 -0.28
N ASP A 60 0.98 -12.76 0.11
CA ASP A 60 0.68 -11.63 -0.77
C ASP A 60 1.60 -11.60 -1.99
N LEU A 61 2.90 -11.86 -1.82
CA LEU A 61 3.89 -11.91 -2.89
C LEU A 61 3.58 -12.98 -3.97
N LEU A 62 2.75 -13.98 -3.66
CA LEU A 62 2.31 -14.98 -4.63
C LEU A 62 1.14 -14.50 -5.51
N LYS A 63 0.54 -13.34 -5.21
CA LYS A 63 -0.57 -12.80 -6.00
C LYS A 63 -0.10 -12.35 -7.39
N PRO A 64 -0.94 -12.50 -8.44
CA PRO A 64 -0.58 -12.12 -9.81
C PRO A 64 -0.12 -10.67 -10.00
N LYS A 65 -0.54 -9.74 -9.12
CA LYS A 65 -0.11 -8.33 -9.16
C LYS A 65 1.42 -8.16 -9.09
N HIS A 66 2.11 -9.11 -8.46
CA HIS A 66 3.56 -9.08 -8.29
C HIS A 66 4.33 -9.77 -9.42
N SER A 67 3.68 -10.66 -10.19
CA SER A 67 4.32 -11.37 -11.30
C SER A 67 4.28 -10.61 -12.63
N GLN A 68 3.42 -9.60 -12.75
CA GLN A 68 3.24 -8.80 -13.98
C GLN A 68 4.28 -7.68 -14.18
N GLY A 69 5.39 -7.68 -13.42
CA GLY A 69 6.47 -6.70 -13.60
C GLY A 69 6.12 -5.27 -13.18
N MET A 70 5.03 -5.08 -12.42
CA MET A 70 4.63 -3.77 -11.90
C MET A 70 5.41 -3.31 -10.65
N LEU A 71 6.30 -4.15 -10.12
CA LEU A 71 7.27 -3.79 -9.08
C LEU A 71 8.58 -3.29 -9.69
N LEU A 72 8.53 -2.31 -10.60
CA LEU A 72 9.72 -1.60 -11.07
C LEU A 72 9.96 -0.41 -10.14
N ASN A 73 10.62 -0.66 -8.99
CA ASN A 73 11.50 0.27 -8.26
C ASN A 73 11.95 -0.23 -6.87
N GLY A 74 11.59 -1.45 -6.45
CA GLY A 74 12.08 -2.04 -5.21
C GLY A 74 12.59 -3.45 -5.45
N SER A 75 13.86 -3.58 -5.85
CA SER A 75 14.53 -4.87 -5.88
C SER A 75 14.60 -5.43 -4.45
N PHE A 76 13.76 -6.42 -4.14
CA PHE A 76 13.93 -7.26 -2.97
C PHE A 76 14.87 -8.42 -3.36
N GLN A 77 16.17 -8.22 -3.15
CA GLN A 77 17.13 -9.32 -3.06
C GLN A 77 17.08 -9.96 -1.68
#